data_AF-A0A7G1P5E4-F1
#
_entry.id   AF-A0A7G1P5E4-F1
#
_cell.length_a   1.000
_cell.length_b   1.000
_cell.length_c   1.000
_cell.angle_alpha   90.00
_cell.angle_beta   90.00
_cell.angle_gamma   90.00
#
_symmetry.space_group_name_H-M   'P 1'
#
loop_
_entity.id
_entity.type
_entity.pdbx_description
1 polymer ?
#
loop_
_entity_poly.entity_id
_entity_poly.type
_entity_poly.pdbx_seq_one_letter_code
_entity_poly.pdbx_strand_id
1 'polypeptide(L)'
;MSAVSWLPGRALGKVDGMATKKYTVTLPEELAEAIRAEVGPGGFSRYVTQAIEHQRERERLHEAVRWWESEYGEITEAELAEVEAEHRDLERQHAERADAREGSEQPYERKRAAA
;
A
#
# COMPACT_ATOMS: atom_id res chain seq x y z
N MET A 1 -6.18 12.74 -28.17
CA MET A 1 -6.44 11.66 -27.18
C MET A 1 -5.17 10.81 -27.12
N SER A 2 -4.17 11.27 -26.35
CA SER A 2 -2.89 10.56 -26.22
C SER A 2 -3.04 9.47 -25.16
N ALA A 3 -2.73 8.24 -25.53
CA ALA A 3 -2.66 7.11 -24.63
C ALA A 3 -1.49 7.29 -23.66
N VAL A 4 -1.81 7.38 -22.37
CA VAL A 4 -0.81 7.35 -21.30
C VAL A 4 -0.27 5.93 -21.23
N SER A 5 0.91 5.74 -21.81
CA SER A 5 1.73 4.54 -21.71
C SER A 5 2.33 4.45 -20.31
N TRP A 6 1.53 4.04 -19.33
CA TRP A 6 2.03 3.65 -18.01
C TRP A 6 2.50 2.19 -18.07
N LEU A 7 3.65 1.90 -17.44
CA LEU A 7 4.35 0.61 -17.29
C LEU A 7 5.52 0.36 -18.27
N PRO A 8 6.78 0.64 -17.88
CA PRO A 8 7.91 -0.09 -18.41
C PRO A 8 7.84 -1.56 -17.93
N GLY A 9 7.75 -2.48 -18.89
CA GLY A 9 7.74 -3.92 -18.65
C GLY A 9 8.96 -4.37 -17.86
N ARG A 10 8.73 -4.96 -16.68
CA ARG A 10 9.77 -5.63 -15.90
C ARG A 10 9.71 -7.12 -16.19
N ALA A 11 10.71 -7.62 -16.90
CA ALA A 11 10.96 -9.05 -17.00
C ALA A 11 11.05 -9.66 -15.59
N LEU A 12 10.20 -10.65 -15.29
CA LEU A 12 10.36 -11.48 -14.10
C LEU A 12 11.63 -12.31 -14.27
N GLY A 13 12.74 -11.79 -13.75
CA GLY A 13 13.95 -12.56 -13.55
C GLY A 13 13.69 -13.70 -12.57
N LYS A 14 14.11 -14.90 -12.96
CA LYS A 14 14.20 -16.11 -12.13
C LYS A 14 14.93 -15.78 -10.81
N VAL A 15 14.29 -16.02 -9.67
CA VAL A 15 14.92 -15.90 -8.35
C VAL A 15 15.88 -17.08 -8.16
N ASP A 16 17.11 -16.94 -8.65
CA ASP A 16 18.20 -17.78 -8.18
C ASP A 16 18.33 -17.56 -6.66
N GLY A 17 18.40 -18.64 -5.87
CA GLY A 17 18.26 -18.60 -4.40
C GLY A 17 19.05 -17.45 -3.76
N MET A 18 18.42 -16.69 -2.86
CA MET A 18 18.93 -15.40 -2.36
C MET A 18 20.38 -15.48 -1.88
N ALA A 19 21.31 -15.17 -2.77
CA ALA A 19 22.71 -15.03 -2.43
C ALA A 19 22.84 -13.80 -1.52
N THR A 20 23.03 -14.03 -0.23
CA THR A 20 23.22 -12.95 0.74
C THR A 20 24.71 -12.57 0.76
N LYS A 21 24.99 -11.27 0.73
CA LYS A 21 26.35 -10.73 0.86
C LYS A 21 26.44 -9.91 2.13
N LYS A 22 27.42 -10.22 2.98
CA LYS A 22 27.66 -9.48 4.22
C LYS A 22 28.31 -8.13 3.90
N TYR A 23 27.73 -7.06 4.45
CA TYR A 23 28.31 -5.73 4.49
C TYR A 23 28.50 -5.32 5.96
N THR A 24 29.55 -4.57 6.25
CA THR A 24 29.78 -3.99 7.58
C THR A 24 29.47 -2.50 7.51
N VAL A 25 28.65 -2.02 8.43
CA VAL A 25 28.27 -0.62 8.58
C VAL A 25 28.42 -0.22 10.05
N THR A 26 28.76 1.03 10.30
CA THR A 26 28.80 1.60 11.65
C THR A 26 27.47 2.27 11.94
N LEU A 27 26.87 1.96 13.08
CA LEU A 27 25.61 2.52 13.55
C LEU A 27 25.85 3.21 14.90
N PRO A 28 25.05 4.24 15.25
CA PRO A 28 25.02 4.76 16.62
C PRO A 28 24.74 3.63 17.61
N GLU A 29 25.53 3.56 18.69
CA GLU A 29 25.43 2.49 19.70
C GLU A 29 24.02 2.43 20.30
N GLU A 30 23.51 3.57 20.76
CA GLU A 30 22.16 3.72 21.32
C GLU A 30 21.08 3.16 20.38
N LEU A 31 21.19 3.42 19.07
CA LEU A 31 20.23 2.92 18.08
C LEU A 31 20.35 1.41 17.89
N ALA A 32 21.58 0.89 17.79
CA ALA A 32 21.81 -0.52 17.61
C ALA A 32 21.29 -1.33 18.80
N GLU A 33 21.53 -0.86 20.03
CA GLU A 33 21.06 -1.53 21.25
C GLU A 33 19.55 -1.40 21.43
N ALA A 34 18.95 -0.24 21.11
CA ALA A 34 17.49 -0.09 21.09
C ALA A 34 16.82 -1.10 20.15
N ILE A 35 17.33 -1.25 18.92
CA ILE A 35 16.81 -2.23 17.97
C ILE A 35 17.01 -3.66 18.49
N ARG A 36 18.19 -4.00 19.03
CA ARG A 36 18.45 -5.34 19.60
C ARG A 36 17.49 -5.68 20.73
N ALA A 37 17.16 -4.71 21.58
CA ALA A 37 16.21 -4.89 22.67
C ALA A 37 14.78 -5.15 22.14
N GLU A 38 14.37 -4.48 21.07
CA GLU A 38 13.04 -4.66 20.46
C GLU A 38 12.90 -6.00 19.72
N VAL A 39 13.89 -6.37 18.92
CA VAL A 39 13.78 -7.52 17.98
C VAL A 39 14.29 -8.84 18.56
N GLY A 40 15.01 -8.77 19.68
CA GLY A 40 15.60 -9.91 20.36
C GLY A 40 16.77 -10.58 19.62
N PRO A 41 17.28 -11.71 20.18
CA PRO A 41 18.42 -12.42 19.63
C PRO A 41 18.19 -12.88 18.19
N GLY A 42 19.14 -12.58 17.30
CA GLY A 42 19.08 -12.98 15.88
C GLY A 42 18.12 -12.17 15.00
N GLY A 43 17.32 -11.26 15.57
CA GLY A 43 16.36 -10.43 14.82
C GLY A 43 16.98 -9.22 14.12
N PHE A 44 18.18 -8.80 14.51
CA PHE A 44 18.80 -7.54 14.07
C PHE A 44 19.01 -7.46 12.55
N SER A 45 19.56 -8.51 11.94
CA SER A 45 19.81 -8.52 10.48
C SER A 45 18.51 -8.43 9.68
N ARG A 46 17.46 -9.14 10.13
CA ARG A 46 16.13 -9.12 9.51
C ARG A 46 15.51 -7.72 9.59
N TYR A 47 15.58 -7.11 10.76
CA TYR A 47 15.09 -5.75 10.98
C TYR A 47 15.79 -4.75 10.04
N VAL A 48 17.12 -4.77 9.99
CA VAL A 48 17.88 -3.86 9.11
C VAL A 48 17.53 -4.08 7.64
N THR A 49 17.36 -5.35 7.23
CA THR A 49 16.96 -5.67 5.85
C THR A 49 15.59 -5.09 5.53
N GLN A 50 14.59 -5.33 6.39
CA GLN A 50 13.24 -4.82 6.20
C GLN A 50 13.19 -3.28 6.24
N ALA A 51 13.95 -2.66 7.14
CA ALA A 51 14.04 -1.20 7.21
C ALA A 51 14.61 -0.60 5.92
N ILE A 52 15.66 -1.21 5.36
CA ILE A 52 16.26 -0.76 4.09
C ILE A 52 15.29 -0.98 2.94
N GLU A 53 14.63 -2.13 2.85
CA GLU A 53 13.63 -2.40 1.83
C GLU A 53 12.47 -1.39 1.88
N HIS A 54 11.94 -1.13 3.07
CA HIS A 54 10.88 -0.16 3.27
C HIS A 54 11.32 1.27 2.92
N GLN A 55 12.53 1.65 3.31
CA GLN A 55 13.10 2.94 2.95
C GLN A 55 13.25 3.10 1.42
N ARG A 56 13.72 2.07 0.73
CA ARG A 56 13.83 2.06 -0.74
C ARG A 56 12.48 2.19 -1.42
N GLU A 57 11.45 1.55 -0.88
CA GLU A 57 10.11 1.67 -1.43
C GLU A 57 9.56 3.09 -1.25
N ARG A 58 9.73 3.68 -0.06
CA ARG A 58 9.35 5.08 0.20
C ARG A 58 10.08 6.08 -0.70
N GLU A 59 11.38 5.87 -0.94
CA GLU A 59 12.17 6.69 -1.87
C GLU A 59 11.58 6.69 -3.28
N ARG A 60 11.17 5.52 -3.79
CA ARG A 60 10.52 5.39 -5.10
C ARG A 60 9.15 6.05 -5.15
N LEU A 61 8.36 5.90 -4.08
CA LEU A 61 7.06 6.57 -3.98
C LEU A 61 7.23 8.09 -3.98
N HIS A 62 8.20 8.62 -3.22
CA HIS A 62 8.50 10.06 -3.25
C HIS A 62 8.98 10.53 -4.63
N GLU A 63 9.75 9.73 -5.35
CA GLU A 63 10.14 10.05 -6.72
C GLU A 63 8.93 10.13 -7.66
N ALA A 64 8.00 9.19 -7.55
CA ALA A 64 6.76 9.19 -8.33
C ALA A 64 5.88 10.41 -8.00
N VAL A 65 5.74 10.76 -6.72
CA VAL A 65 5.00 11.95 -6.28
C VAL A 65 5.64 13.22 -6.84
N ARG A 66 6.96 13.39 -6.70
CA ARG A 66 7.66 14.57 -7.25
C ARG A 66 7.49 14.71 -8.76
N TRP A 67 7.52 13.59 -9.50
CA TRP A 67 7.26 13.62 -10.93
C TRP A 67 5.83 14.09 -11.22
N TRP A 68 4.85 13.55 -10.50
CA TRP A 68 3.45 13.96 -10.65
C TRP A 68 3.25 15.45 -10.34
N GLU A 69 3.78 15.93 -9.22
CA GLU A 69 3.70 17.35 -8.81
C GLU A 69 4.42 18.27 -9.80
N SER A 70 5.49 17.80 -10.45
CA SER A 70 6.17 18.60 -11.49
C SER A 70 5.33 18.80 -12.75
N GLU A 71 4.44 17.86 -13.06
CA GLU A 71 3.56 17.92 -14.23
C GLU A 71 2.22 18.62 -13.92
N TYR A 72 1.68 18.41 -12.72
CA TYR A 72 0.30 18.82 -12.37
C TYR A 72 0.20 19.86 -11.23
N GLY A 73 1.30 20.14 -10.53
CA GLY A 73 1.30 20.97 -9.33
C GLY A 73 1.06 20.17 -8.05
N GLU A 74 1.27 20.82 -6.90
CA GLU A 74 0.99 20.23 -5.58
C GLU A 74 -0.53 20.08 -5.36
N ILE A 75 -0.94 19.02 -4.67
CA ILE A 75 -2.34 18.82 -4.28
C ILE A 75 -2.67 19.74 -3.12
N THR A 76 -3.65 20.62 -3.30
CA THR A 76 -4.10 21.53 -2.24
C THR A 76 -5.02 20.81 -1.25
N GLU A 77 -5.08 21.31 -0.01
CA GLU A 77 -6.01 20.80 1.01
C GLU A 77 -7.47 20.90 0.57
N ALA A 78 -7.81 21.93 -0.23
CA ALA A 78 -9.16 22.12 -0.75
C ALA A 78 -9.53 21.03 -1.77
N GLU A 79 -8.63 20.73 -2.72
CA GLU A 79 -8.82 19.65 -3.69
C GLU A 79 -8.91 18.29 -3.00
N LEU A 80 -8.07 18.06 -1.99
CA LEU A 80 -8.12 16.82 -1.21
C LEU A 80 -9.47 16.69 -0.46
N ALA A 81 -9.97 17.77 0.14
CA ALA A 81 -11.24 17.77 0.85
C ALA A 81 -12.45 17.53 -0.07
N GLU A 82 -12.41 18.08 -1.29
CA GLU A 82 -13.43 17.85 -2.32
C GLU A 82 -13.47 16.38 -2.74
N VAL A 83 -12.31 15.80 -3.09
CA VAL A 83 -12.19 14.40 -3.49
C VAL A 83 -12.59 13.45 -2.37
N GLU A 84 -12.21 13.74 -1.13
CA GLU A 84 -12.60 12.93 0.04
C GLU A 84 -14.12 12.99 0.29
N ALA A 85 -14.76 14.14 0.06
CA ALA A 85 -16.22 14.23 0.12
C ALA A 85 -16.89 13.38 -0.98
N GLU A 86 -16.40 13.47 -2.21
CA GLU A 86 -16.88 12.63 -3.32
C GLU A 86 -16.68 11.14 -3.01
N HIS A 87 -15.52 10.76 -2.48
CA HIS A 87 -15.20 9.37 -2.15
C HIS A 87 -16.19 8.80 -1.11
N ARG A 88 -16.46 9.53 -0.03
CA ARG A 88 -17.47 9.14 0.96
C ARG A 88 -18.86 9.00 0.37
N ASP A 89 -19.21 9.84 -0.60
CA ASP A 89 -20.51 9.78 -1.27
C ASP A 89 -20.62 8.52 -2.14
N LEU A 90 -19.55 8.17 -2.84
CA LEU A 90 -19.44 6.94 -3.61
C LEU A 90 -19.52 5.72 -2.69
N GLU A 91 -18.79 5.69 -1.58
CA GLU A 91 -18.83 4.60 -0.60
C GLU A 91 -20.25 4.35 -0.07
N ARG A 92 -21.01 5.42 0.24
CA ARG A 92 -22.42 5.29 0.65
C ARG A 92 -23.29 4.68 -0.44
N GLN A 93 -23.17 5.17 -1.68
CA GLN A 93 -23.91 4.60 -2.81
C GLN A 93 -23.56 3.12 -3.03
N HIS A 94 -22.30 2.74 -2.83
CA HIS A 94 -21.86 1.35 -2.93
C HIS A 94 -22.47 0.48 -1.84
N ALA A 95 -22.52 0.95 -0.59
CA ALA A 95 -23.17 0.26 0.51
C ALA A 95 -24.68 0.08 0.27
N GLU A 96 -25.38 1.15 -0.12
CA GLU A 96 -26.82 1.10 -0.43
C GLU A 96 -27.14 0.11 -1.57
N ARG A 97 -26.27 0.05 -2.59
CA ARG A 97 -26.39 -0.92 -3.69
C ARG A 97 -26.09 -2.35 -3.24
N ALA A 98 -25.16 -2.56 -2.31
CA ALA A 98 -24.88 -3.87 -1.74
C ALA A 98 -26.08 -4.38 -0.93
N ASP A 99 -26.64 -3.54 -0.07
CA ASP A 99 -27.82 -3.85 0.74
C ASP A 99 -29.06 -4.14 -0.13
N ALA A 100 -29.25 -3.39 -1.21
CA ALA A 100 -30.35 -3.62 -2.14
C ALA A 100 -30.21 -4.96 -2.91
N ARG A 101 -28.98 -5.38 -3.24
CA ARG A 101 -28.71 -6.69 -3.85
C ARG A 101 -28.97 -7.81 -2.86
N GLU A 102 -28.47 -7.70 -1.64
CA GLU A 102 -28.68 -8.69 -0.58
C GLU A 102 -30.17 -8.81 -0.20
N GLY A 103 -30.89 -7.69 -0.11
CA GLY A 103 -32.34 -7.67 0.09
C GLY A 103 -33.15 -8.28 -1.06
N SER A 104 -32.63 -8.26 -2.29
CA SER A 104 -33.24 -8.92 -3.45
C SER A 104 -32.95 -10.42 -3.54
N GLU A 105 -31.93 -10.91 -2.83
CA GLU A 105 -31.61 -12.34 -2.72
C GLU A 105 -32.41 -13.04 -1.60
N GLN A 106 -33.00 -12.30 -0.66
CA GLN A 106 -33.84 -12.83 0.43
C GLN A 106 -35.34 -13.19 0.12
N PRO A 107 -35.84 -13.34 -1.13
CA PRO A 107 -37.20 -13.84 -1.37
C PRO A 107 -37.39 -15.37 -1.22
N TYR A 108 -36.33 -16.19 -1.22
CA TYR A 108 -36.47 -17.65 -1.30
C TYR A 108 -36.68 -18.37 0.04
N GLU A 109 -36.39 -17.74 1.19
CA GLU A 109 -36.53 -18.34 2.52
C GLU A 109 -37.96 -18.21 3.09
N ARG A 110 -38.71 -17.14 2.78
CA ARG A 110 -40.06 -16.92 3.35
C ARG A 110 -41.13 -17.92 2.93
N LYS A 111 -40.93 -18.66 1.83
CA LYS A 111 -41.92 -19.65 1.35
C LYS A 111 -41.82 -21.03 2.01
N ARG A 112 -40.81 -21.30 2.85
CA ARG A 112 -40.69 -22.58 3.60
C ARG A 112 -41.28 -22.56 5.00
N ALA A 113 -41.60 -21.39 5.55
CA ALA A 113 -42.16 -21.25 6.90
C ALA A 113 -43.70 -21.18 6.95
N ALA A 114 -44.38 -21.33 5.81
CA ALA A 114 -45.84 -21.20 5.69
C ALA A 114 -46.52 -22.48 5.14
N ALA A 115 -45.86 -23.64 5.22
CA ALA A 115 -46.40 -24.94 4.82
C ALA A 115 -46.44 -25.91 6.00
#